data_AF-A0A2R9T2S6-F1
#
_entry.id   AF-A0A2R9T2S6-F1
#
_cell.length_a   1.000
_cell.length_b   1.000
_cell.length_c   1.000
_cell.angle_alpha   90.00
_cell.angle_beta   90.00
_cell.angle_gamma   90.00
#
_symmetry.space_group_name_H-M   'P 1'
#
loop_
_entity.id
_entity.type
_entity.pdbx_description
1 polymer ?
#
loop_
_entity_poly.entity_id
_entity_poly.type
_entity_poly.pdbx_seq_one_letter_code
_entity_poly.pdbx_strand_id
1 'polypeptide(L)'
;MSEQIEQHIQDHKEALLQQLNTLIIGERKRFIEQSGEGEATKYFTAKRAIRDDDVMAHLDGERTVGCFYIGKASKFLCFDIDENNPSIPLQLLQLLKDAGFKSEELHVENSGLKGWHIWLFFEKPVPISRLVTFGRYYIKELGSMGTKIELRPEQIENSRRHQVAIC
;
A
#
# COMPACT_ATOMS: atom_id res chain seq x y z
N MET A 1 14.36 2.33 -19.88
CA MET A 1 14.08 1.81 -18.53
C MET A 1 12.60 1.49 -18.36
N SER A 2 11.64 2.30 -18.86
CA SER A 2 10.22 1.93 -18.79
C SER A 2 9.87 0.70 -19.64
N GLU A 3 10.33 0.63 -20.89
CA GLU A 3 10.04 -0.51 -21.78
C GLU A 3 10.48 -1.88 -21.21
N GLN A 4 11.62 -1.93 -20.51
CA GLN A 4 12.09 -3.16 -19.87
C GLN A 4 11.22 -3.58 -18.68
N ILE A 5 10.71 -2.61 -17.92
CA ILE A 5 9.80 -2.86 -16.80
C ILE A 5 8.43 -3.29 -17.33
N GLU A 6 7.92 -2.60 -18.35
CA GLU A 6 6.67 -2.95 -19.03
C GLU A 6 6.74 -4.37 -19.58
N GLN A 7 7.82 -4.72 -20.28
CA GLN A 7 8.03 -6.08 -20.77
C GLN A 7 8.08 -7.10 -19.62
N HIS A 8 8.79 -6.79 -18.54
CA HIS A 8 8.88 -7.69 -17.38
C HIS A 8 7.52 -7.91 -16.71
N ILE A 9 6.68 -6.86 -16.62
CA ILE A 9 5.31 -6.96 -16.13
C ILE A 9 4.48 -7.87 -17.04
N GLN A 10 4.60 -7.72 -18.36
CA GLN A 10 3.89 -8.57 -19.31
C GLN A 10 4.33 -10.04 -19.19
N ASP A 11 5.64 -10.28 -19.09
CA ASP A 11 6.21 -11.63 -18.98
C ASP A 11 5.78 -12.36 -17.69
N HIS A 12 5.50 -11.64 -16.61
CA HIS A 12 5.22 -12.21 -15.28
C HIS A 12 3.80 -11.89 -14.77
N LYS A 13 2.90 -11.46 -15.65
CA LYS A 13 1.62 -10.86 -15.29
C LYS A 13 0.74 -11.75 -14.40
N GLU A 14 0.67 -13.04 -14.71
CA GLU A 14 -0.09 -14.01 -13.91
C GLU A 14 0.52 -14.19 -12.50
N ALA A 15 1.85 -14.23 -12.40
CA ALA A 15 2.53 -14.32 -11.12
C ALA A 15 2.31 -13.05 -10.28
N LEU A 16 2.35 -11.87 -10.92
CA LEU A 16 2.04 -10.59 -10.26
C LEU A 16 0.60 -10.53 -9.76
N LEU A 17 -0.37 -10.99 -10.56
CA LEU A 17 -1.77 -11.11 -10.14
C LEU A 17 -1.89 -12.01 -8.89
N GLN A 18 -1.20 -13.14 -8.84
CA GLN A 18 -1.19 -14.03 -7.69
C GLN A 18 -0.58 -13.36 -6.46
N GLN A 19 0.52 -12.60 -6.62
CA GLN A 19 1.15 -11.86 -5.53
C GLN A 19 0.25 -10.74 -5.00
N LEU A 20 -0.39 -9.95 -5.88
CA LEU A 20 -1.35 -8.92 -5.47
C LEU A 20 -2.53 -9.52 -4.71
N ASN A 21 -3.04 -10.66 -5.15
CA ASN A 21 -4.05 -11.42 -4.43
C ASN A 21 -3.60 -11.85 -3.03
N THR A 22 -2.37 -12.31 -2.93
CA THR A 22 -1.81 -12.85 -1.69
C THR A 22 -1.49 -11.74 -0.69
N LEU A 23 -0.85 -10.67 -1.15
CA LEU A 23 -0.19 -9.67 -0.29
C LEU A 23 -0.97 -8.36 -0.14
N ILE A 24 -1.75 -7.96 -1.15
CA ILE A 24 -2.35 -6.62 -1.21
C ILE A 24 -3.88 -6.67 -1.07
N ILE A 25 -4.55 -7.49 -1.89
CA ILE A 25 -6.01 -7.53 -1.95
C ILE A 25 -6.54 -8.16 -0.66
N GLY A 26 -7.17 -7.34 0.17
CA GLY A 26 -7.82 -7.78 1.40
C GLY A 26 -9.19 -8.39 1.12
N GLU A 27 -10.17 -7.55 0.78
CA GLU A 27 -11.50 -8.02 0.37
C GLU A 27 -11.75 -7.78 -1.12
N ARG A 28 -12.58 -8.66 -1.72
CA ARG A 28 -12.98 -8.54 -3.12
C ARG A 28 -14.38 -7.98 -3.33
N LYS A 29 -15.17 -7.76 -2.27
CA LYS A 29 -16.58 -7.36 -2.38
C LYS A 29 -16.80 -5.98 -3.00
N ARG A 30 -15.78 -5.13 -2.91
CA ARG A 30 -15.74 -3.74 -3.39
C ARG A 30 -14.29 -3.32 -3.56
N PHE A 31 -14.07 -2.30 -4.38
CA PHE A 31 -12.76 -1.72 -4.62
C PHE A 31 -12.91 -0.23 -4.95
N ILE A 32 -11.81 0.51 -4.90
CA ILE A 32 -11.74 1.91 -5.28
C ILE A 32 -11.29 1.96 -6.73
N GLU A 33 -11.92 2.82 -7.52
CA GLU A 33 -11.56 3.03 -8.91
C GLU A 33 -11.33 4.52 -9.14
N GLN A 34 -10.29 4.83 -9.90
CA GLN A 34 -10.05 6.17 -10.41
C GLN A 34 -10.91 6.44 -11.64
N SER A 35 -11.54 7.61 -11.70
CA SER A 35 -12.15 8.17 -12.89
C SER A 35 -11.51 9.51 -13.23
N GLY A 36 -11.30 9.77 -14.52
CA GLY A 36 -10.68 11.00 -14.99
C GLY A 36 -9.16 11.01 -14.80
N GLU A 37 -8.53 12.01 -15.41
CA GLU A 37 -7.07 12.17 -15.46
C GLU A 37 -6.68 13.59 -15.03
N GLY A 38 -5.42 13.76 -14.59
CA GLY A 38 -4.88 15.04 -14.16
C GLY A 38 -5.72 15.69 -13.06
N GLU A 39 -6.06 16.97 -13.23
CA GLU A 39 -6.85 17.75 -12.25
C GLU A 39 -8.30 17.26 -12.10
N ALA A 40 -8.83 16.50 -13.06
CA ALA A 40 -10.18 15.94 -13.00
C ALA A 40 -10.25 14.58 -12.28
N THR A 41 -9.13 14.10 -11.75
CA THR A 41 -9.03 12.80 -11.09
C THR A 41 -9.96 12.71 -9.88
N LYS A 42 -10.82 11.70 -9.87
CA LYS A 42 -11.71 11.36 -8.75
C LYS A 42 -11.59 9.88 -8.43
N TYR A 43 -11.81 9.54 -7.17
CA TYR A 43 -11.84 8.16 -6.70
C TYR A 43 -13.22 7.83 -6.15
N PHE A 44 -13.78 6.70 -6.56
CA PHE A 44 -15.08 6.23 -6.09
C PHE A 44 -15.02 4.76 -5.69
N THR A 45 -15.92 4.35 -4.79
CA THR A 45 -16.05 2.92 -4.44
C THR A 45 -16.97 2.23 -5.43
N ALA A 46 -16.43 1.29 -6.20
CA ALA A 46 -17.22 0.46 -7.09
C ALA A 46 -18.17 -0.44 -6.28
N LYS A 47 -19.45 -0.47 -6.68
CA LYS A 47 -20.51 -1.26 -6.04
C LYS A 47 -20.55 -2.73 -6.51
N ARG A 48 -19.46 -3.21 -7.09
CA ARG A 48 -19.29 -4.59 -7.55
C ARG A 48 -17.99 -5.16 -7.01
N ALA A 49 -17.87 -6.48 -7.05
CA ALA A 49 -16.64 -7.15 -6.71
C ALA A 49 -15.50 -6.83 -7.69
N ILE A 50 -14.27 -6.76 -7.17
CA ILE A 50 -13.06 -6.72 -8.00
C ILE A 50 -12.79 -8.11 -8.58
N ARG A 51 -12.55 -8.15 -9.88
CA ARG A 51 -12.24 -9.33 -10.68
C ARG A 51 -10.75 -9.34 -11.02
N ASP A 52 -10.25 -10.50 -11.41
CA ASP A 52 -8.85 -10.62 -11.85
C ASP A 52 -8.58 -9.72 -13.06
N ASP A 53 -9.52 -9.62 -13.99
CA ASP A 53 -9.44 -8.69 -15.12
C ASP A 53 -9.25 -7.23 -14.69
N ASP A 54 -9.85 -6.79 -13.57
CA ASP A 54 -9.65 -5.43 -13.07
C ASP A 54 -8.22 -5.21 -12.57
N VAL A 55 -7.62 -6.25 -11.98
CA VAL A 55 -6.24 -6.23 -11.48
C VAL A 55 -5.26 -6.34 -12.64
N MET A 56 -5.58 -7.15 -13.66
CA MET A 56 -4.79 -7.27 -14.88
C MET A 56 -4.76 -5.95 -15.65
N ALA A 57 -5.91 -5.32 -15.84
CA ALA A 57 -6.00 -3.99 -16.46
C ALA A 57 -5.26 -2.92 -15.64
N HIS A 58 -5.18 -3.08 -14.31
CA HIS A 58 -4.35 -2.23 -13.48
C HIS A 58 -2.85 -2.43 -13.73
N LEU A 59 -2.40 -3.68 -13.85
CA LEU A 59 -1.01 -4.00 -14.21
C LEU A 59 -0.65 -3.49 -15.61
N ASP A 60 -1.61 -3.41 -16.52
CA ASP A 60 -1.43 -2.82 -17.86
C ASP A 60 -1.42 -1.29 -17.87
N GLY A 61 -1.72 -0.64 -16.74
CA GLY A 61 -1.86 0.81 -16.67
C GLY A 61 -3.14 1.34 -17.31
N GLU A 62 -4.08 0.48 -17.72
CA GLU A 62 -5.37 0.88 -18.31
C GLU A 62 -6.31 1.51 -17.28
N ARG A 63 -6.09 1.22 -15.98
CA ARG A 63 -6.90 1.74 -14.87
C ARG A 63 -6.16 1.75 -13.55
N THR A 64 -6.57 2.65 -12.65
CA THR A 64 -6.08 2.64 -11.27
C THR A 64 -7.14 2.03 -10.35
N VAL A 65 -6.76 0.95 -9.64
CA VAL A 65 -7.62 0.29 -8.65
C VAL A 65 -6.99 0.36 -7.26
N GLY A 66 -7.82 0.57 -6.24
CA GLY A 66 -7.44 0.47 -4.84
C GLY A 66 -8.23 -0.64 -4.14
N CYS A 67 -7.59 -1.39 -3.25
CA CYS A 67 -8.25 -2.47 -2.51
C CYS A 67 -8.77 -2.04 -1.13
N PHE A 68 -9.61 -2.84 -0.49
CA PHE A 68 -9.96 -2.65 0.92
C PHE A 68 -9.26 -3.71 1.78
N TYR A 69 -9.06 -3.39 3.06
CA TYR A 69 -8.52 -4.31 4.07
C TYR A 69 -9.49 -5.46 4.38
N ILE A 70 -9.00 -6.49 5.09
CA ILE A 70 -9.79 -7.66 5.49
C ILE A 70 -10.49 -7.37 6.81
N GLY A 71 -11.67 -6.74 6.77
CA GLY A 71 -12.35 -6.33 7.99
C GLY A 71 -11.41 -5.44 8.83
N LYS A 72 -11.12 -5.80 10.09
CA LYS A 72 -10.18 -5.06 10.96
C LYS A 72 -8.73 -5.58 10.89
N ALA A 73 -8.35 -6.29 9.84
CA ALA A 73 -7.00 -6.84 9.65
C ALA A 73 -6.41 -6.45 8.28
N SER A 74 -5.09 -6.38 8.19
CA SER A 74 -4.35 -6.08 6.96
C SER A 74 -3.30 -7.14 6.69
N LYS A 75 -3.01 -7.37 5.40
CA LYS A 75 -1.92 -8.22 4.90
C LYS A 75 -0.59 -7.48 4.81
N PHE A 76 -0.61 -6.17 5.00
CA PHE A 76 0.57 -5.32 4.93
C PHE A 76 0.53 -4.16 5.92
N LEU A 77 1.70 -3.59 6.19
CA LEU A 77 1.90 -2.26 6.73
C LEU A 77 2.81 -1.50 5.77
N CYS A 78 2.43 -0.29 5.41
CA CYS A 78 3.24 0.59 4.59
C CYS A 78 3.50 1.89 5.33
N PHE A 79 4.77 2.32 5.30
CA PHE A 79 5.19 3.67 5.67
C PHE A 79 5.29 4.48 4.38
N ASP A 80 4.34 5.40 4.18
CA ASP A 80 4.25 6.31 3.05
C ASP A 80 4.96 7.61 3.43
N ILE A 81 6.12 7.87 2.80
CA ILE A 81 7.07 8.90 3.21
C ILE A 81 7.03 10.02 2.17
N ASP A 82 6.44 11.16 2.53
CA ASP A 82 6.32 12.37 1.71
C ASP A 82 7.60 13.23 1.76
N GLU A 83 8.73 12.63 1.40
CA GLU A 83 10.02 13.29 1.30
C GLU A 83 10.86 12.67 0.18
N ASN A 84 11.36 13.50 -0.74
CA ASN A 84 12.20 13.03 -1.85
C ASN A 84 13.60 12.66 -1.35
N ASN A 85 14.10 13.37 -0.33
CA ASN A 85 15.40 13.07 0.27
C ASN A 85 15.38 11.69 0.96
N PRO A 86 16.32 10.77 0.62
CA PRO A 86 16.31 9.41 1.17
C PRO A 86 16.72 9.32 2.65
N SER A 87 17.05 10.42 3.32
CA SER A 87 17.46 10.43 4.74
C SER A 87 16.43 9.83 5.69
N ILE A 88 15.14 10.12 5.49
CA ILE A 88 14.05 9.57 6.31
C ILE A 88 13.87 8.06 6.09
N PRO A 89 13.69 7.54 4.85
CA PRO A 89 13.56 6.10 4.64
C PRO A 89 14.80 5.33 5.10
N LEU A 90 16.01 5.86 4.90
CA LEU A 90 17.24 5.19 5.35
C LEU A 90 17.31 5.06 6.88
N GLN A 91 16.91 6.10 7.63
CA GLN A 91 16.87 6.02 9.10
C GLN A 91 15.78 5.06 9.58
N LEU A 92 14.60 5.06 8.96
CA LEU A 92 13.54 4.11 9.30
C LEU A 92 13.99 2.66 9.03
N LEU A 93 14.65 2.40 7.89
CA LEU A 93 15.22 1.09 7.60
C LEU A 93 16.25 0.65 8.63
N GLN A 94 17.10 1.57 9.10
CA GLN A 94 18.08 1.27 10.13
C GLN A 94 17.39 0.88 11.45
N LEU A 95 16.38 1.66 11.90
CA LEU A 95 15.62 1.34 13.11
C LEU A 95 14.93 -0.03 13.02
N LEU A 96 14.34 -0.36 11.88
CA LEU A 96 13.71 -1.66 11.66
C LEU A 96 14.75 -2.79 11.67
N LYS A 97 15.92 -2.59 11.05
CA LYS A 97 17.01 -3.57 11.06
C LYS A 97 17.57 -3.80 12.46
N ASP A 98 17.75 -2.72 13.23
CA ASP A 98 18.21 -2.79 14.62
C ASP A 98 17.20 -3.53 15.52
N ALA A 99 15.92 -3.47 15.17
CA ALA A 99 14.86 -4.25 15.80
C ALA A 99 14.78 -5.72 15.34
N GLY A 100 15.63 -6.13 14.39
CA GLY A 100 15.78 -7.52 13.95
C GLY A 100 15.14 -7.88 12.61
N PHE A 101 14.56 -6.92 11.88
CA PHE A 101 14.03 -7.18 10.53
C PHE A 101 15.18 -7.38 9.54
N LYS A 102 15.05 -8.37 8.67
CA LYS A 102 16.03 -8.65 7.62
C LYS A 102 15.77 -7.77 6.41
N SER A 103 16.80 -7.55 5.58
CA SER A 103 16.68 -6.63 4.43
C SER A 103 15.68 -7.16 3.39
N GLU A 104 15.57 -8.47 3.25
CA GLU A 104 14.63 -9.15 2.35
C GLU A 104 13.15 -9.03 2.78
N GLU A 105 12.88 -8.60 4.02
CA GLU A 105 11.53 -8.37 4.56
C GLU A 105 11.09 -6.91 4.42
N LEU A 106 12.03 -6.01 4.08
CA LEU A 106 11.83 -4.56 4.00
C LEU A 106 11.79 -4.13 2.53
N HIS A 107 10.59 -4.15 1.93
CA HIS A 107 10.43 -3.84 0.51
C HIS A 107 10.29 -2.34 0.29
N VAL A 108 11.26 -1.73 -0.39
CA VAL A 108 11.30 -0.29 -0.64
C VAL A 108 10.90 0.01 -2.07
N GLU A 109 10.02 0.98 -2.24
CA GLU A 109 9.55 1.48 -3.52
C GLU A 109 9.72 3.00 -3.55
N ASN A 110 10.19 3.56 -4.67
CA ASN A 110 10.14 5.00 -4.89
C ASN A 110 8.78 5.34 -5.52
N SER A 111 8.02 6.25 -4.92
CA SER A 111 6.66 6.59 -5.38
C SER A 111 6.64 7.43 -6.68
N GLY A 112 7.83 7.75 -7.22
CA GLY A 112 8.04 8.38 -8.53
C GLY A 112 7.94 9.91 -8.51
N LEU A 113 7.14 10.49 -7.61
CA LEU A 113 6.90 11.94 -7.57
C LEU A 113 7.22 12.60 -6.23
N LYS A 114 6.88 11.96 -5.11
CA LYS A 114 6.76 12.65 -3.81
C LYS A 114 7.53 12.00 -2.65
N GLY A 115 8.07 10.80 -2.86
CA GLY A 115 8.95 10.17 -1.88
C GLY A 115 9.02 8.66 -2.01
N TRP A 116 8.80 7.96 -0.89
CA TRP A 116 9.15 6.55 -0.75
C TRP A 116 8.09 5.77 0.00
N HIS A 117 7.90 4.51 -0.38
CA HIS A 117 7.14 3.55 0.42
C HIS A 117 8.08 2.48 0.98
N ILE A 118 7.88 2.13 2.24
CA ILE A 118 8.47 0.93 2.84
C ILE A 118 7.34 -0.02 3.23
N TRP A 119 7.30 -1.16 2.57
CA TRP A 119 6.28 -2.19 2.72
C TRP A 119 6.77 -3.35 3.58
N LEU A 120 5.93 -3.75 4.52
CA LEU A 120 6.02 -4.99 5.29
C LEU A 120 4.82 -5.86 4.92
N PHE A 121 5.07 -7.08 4.46
CA PHE A 121 4.02 -8.05 4.14
C PHE A 121 3.94 -9.15 5.18
N PHE A 122 2.73 -9.66 5.42
CA PHE A 122 2.48 -10.68 6.43
C PHE A 122 1.82 -11.92 5.82
N GLU A 123 2.34 -13.11 6.15
CA GLU A 123 1.77 -14.39 5.72
C GLU A 123 0.31 -14.56 6.15
N LYS A 124 -0.03 -14.02 7.32
CA LYS A 124 -1.39 -14.01 7.86
C LYS A 124 -1.81 -12.58 8.15
N PRO A 125 -3.09 -12.21 7.88
CA PRO A 125 -3.58 -10.88 8.20
C PRO A 125 -3.40 -10.54 9.68
N VAL A 126 -2.82 -9.37 9.95
CA VAL A 126 -2.55 -8.86 11.30
C VAL A 126 -3.62 -7.83 11.67
N PRO A 127 -4.13 -7.79 12.92
CA PRO A 127 -5.04 -6.76 13.35
C PRO A 127 -4.49 -5.35 13.09
N ILE A 128 -5.29 -4.49 12.43
CA ILE A 128 -4.91 -3.12 12.06
C ILE A 128 -4.45 -2.34 13.29
N SER A 129 -5.11 -2.53 14.44
CA SER A 129 -4.74 -1.90 15.70
C SER A 129 -3.28 -2.15 16.08
N ARG A 130 -2.79 -3.39 15.93
CA ARG A 130 -1.41 -3.75 16.22
C ARG A 130 -0.44 -3.13 15.23
N LEU A 131 -0.77 -3.15 13.95
CA LEU A 131 0.05 -2.56 12.89
C LEU A 131 0.20 -1.05 13.07
N VAL A 132 -0.89 -0.35 13.38
CA VAL A 132 -0.88 1.09 13.60
C VAL A 132 -0.11 1.45 14.87
N THR A 133 -0.29 0.70 15.96
CA THR A 133 0.50 0.90 17.18
C THR A 133 1.99 0.68 16.91
N PHE A 134 2.35 -0.39 16.19
CA PHE A 134 3.72 -0.69 15.80
C PHE A 134 4.32 0.41 14.91
N GLY A 135 3.62 0.83 13.85
CA GLY A 135 4.12 1.88 12.95
C GLY A 135 4.28 3.23 13.66
N ARG A 136 3.32 3.60 14.53
CA ARG A 136 3.38 4.85 15.31
C ARG A 136 4.54 4.87 16.29
N TYR A 137 4.95 3.72 16.82
CA TYR A 137 6.13 3.63 17.65
C TYR A 137 7.38 4.09 16.87
N TYR A 138 7.64 3.53 15.67
CA TYR A 138 8.80 3.95 14.87
C TYR A 138 8.72 5.38 14.35
N ILE A 139 7.52 5.85 13.98
CA ILE A 139 7.31 7.27 13.63
C ILE A 139 7.72 8.17 14.80
N LYS A 140 7.37 7.79 16.03
CA LYS A 140 7.75 8.55 17.23
C LYS A 140 9.25 8.49 17.51
N GLU A 141 9.89 7.33 17.33
CA GLU A 141 11.34 7.18 17.50
C GLU A 141 12.13 8.05 16.51
N LEU A 142 11.59 8.30 15.31
CA LEU A 142 12.16 9.23 14.32
C LEU A 142 12.01 10.72 14.69
N GLY A 143 11.28 11.05 15.76
CA GLY A 143 11.07 12.42 16.20
C GLY A 143 10.43 13.30 15.14
N SER A 144 11.03 14.45 14.83
CA SER A 144 10.50 15.41 13.85
C SER A 144 10.44 14.86 12.43
N MET A 145 11.33 13.93 12.06
CA MET A 145 11.32 13.30 10.74
C MET A 145 10.08 12.44 10.53
N GLY A 146 9.54 11.85 11.59
CA GLY A 146 8.32 11.04 11.55
C GLY A 146 7.08 11.82 11.08
N THR A 147 7.08 13.15 11.14
CA THR A 147 5.96 13.99 10.67
C THR A 147 5.73 13.93 9.16
N LYS A 148 6.70 13.40 8.41
CA LYS A 148 6.63 13.18 6.96
C LYS A 148 6.14 11.78 6.58
N ILE A 149 5.72 10.98 7.55
CA ILE A 149 5.36 9.58 7.35
C ILE A 149 3.88 9.37 7.65
N GLU A 150 3.12 8.98 6.65
CA GLU A 150 1.77 8.45 6.79
C GLU A 150 1.82 6.92 6.90
N LEU A 151 0.97 6.32 7.73
CA LEU A 151 0.83 4.86 7.79
C LEU A 151 -0.31 4.40 6.89
N ARG A 152 -0.15 3.24 6.25
CA ARG A 152 -1.24 2.50 5.61
C ARG A 152 -1.21 1.06 6.13
N PRO A 153 -2.15 0.62 6.98
CA PRO A 153 -3.31 1.36 7.51
C PRO A 153 -2.93 2.52 8.45
N GLU A 154 -3.75 3.57 8.47
CA GLU A 154 -3.44 4.85 9.12
C GLU A 154 -3.96 4.95 10.57
N GLN A 155 -5.12 4.36 10.80
CA GLN A 155 -5.86 4.48 12.04
C GLN A 155 -6.21 3.11 12.62
N ILE A 156 -6.23 3.04 13.95
CA ILE A 156 -6.51 1.82 14.72
C ILE A 156 -7.90 1.28 14.34
N GLU A 157 -8.85 2.19 14.17
CA GLU A 157 -10.12 1.87 13.53
C GLU A 157 -9.91 1.76 12.03
N ASN A 158 -10.47 0.72 11.44
CA ASN A 158 -10.25 0.34 10.04
C ASN A 158 -10.32 1.54 9.08
N SER A 159 -9.16 2.00 8.60
CA SER A 159 -9.07 3.17 7.73
C SER A 159 -9.32 2.82 6.26
N ARG A 160 -10.58 2.52 5.89
CA ARG A 160 -11.24 2.82 4.58
C ARG A 160 -12.79 2.73 4.74
N ARG A 161 -13.36 3.34 5.81
CA ARG A 161 -14.81 3.49 6.13
C ARG A 161 -15.01 4.93 6.64
N HIS A 162 -16.06 5.70 6.31
CA HIS A 162 -17.46 5.33 6.15
C HIS A 162 -18.14 6.06 4.98
N GLN A 163 -18.55 5.34 3.93
CA GLN A 163 -19.81 5.59 3.24
C GLN A 163 -20.48 4.23 3.01
N VAL A 164 -21.00 3.66 4.10
CA VAL A 164 -22.16 2.80 3.97
C VAL A 164 -23.32 3.77 3.91
N ALA A 165 -24.09 3.71 2.82
CA ALA A 165 -25.34 4.43 2.66
C ALA A 165 -26.19 4.25 3.92
N ILE A 166 -26.53 5.36 4.56
CA ILE A 166 -27.72 5.41 5.41
C ILE A 166 -28.86 5.62 4.41
N CYS A 167 -29.78 4.66 4.39
CA CYS A 167 -31.04 4.73 3.67
C CYS A 167 -31.86 5.95 4.10
#